data_AF-A0AAV8YFX6-F1
#
_entry.id   AF-A0AAV8YFX6-F1
#
_cell.length_a   1.000
_cell.length_b   1.000
_cell.length_c   1.000
_cell.angle_alpha   90.00
_cell.angle_beta   90.00
_cell.angle_gamma   90.00
#
_symmetry.space_group_name_H-M   'P 1'
#
loop_
_entity.id
_entity.type
_entity.pdbx_description
1 polymer ?
#
loop_
_entity_poly.entity_id
_entity_poly.type
_entity_poly.pdbx_seq_one_letter_code
_entity_poly.pdbx_strand_id
1 'polypeptide(L)'
;MSIEQSWRILKDSLVTAAKETCGTKRINKGKKQTAWWTNEIKAEIKEKKKLWKKYLQNKTRESYDYYKKQRVRVKIAIRTAKNLSWEEFGEKNREG
;
A
#
# COMPACT_ATOMS: atom_id res chain seq x y z
N MET A 1 20.47 28.28 -32.38
CA MET A 1 20.09 27.42 -31.24
C MET A 1 18.56 27.40 -31.19
N SER A 2 17.94 26.23 -31.36
CA SER A 2 16.48 26.08 -31.33
C SER A 2 15.93 26.26 -29.91
N ILE A 3 14.67 26.71 -29.80
CA ILE A 3 13.94 26.80 -28.52
C ILE A 3 13.99 25.46 -27.76
N GLU A 4 13.86 24.34 -28.46
CA GLU A 4 13.91 23.00 -27.87
C GLU A 4 15.29 22.66 -27.31
N GLN A 5 16.35 23.12 -27.99
CA GLN A 5 17.73 22.94 -27.55
C GLN A 5 18.01 23.80 -26.32
N SER A 6 17.57 25.06 -26.31
CA SER A 6 17.68 25.94 -25.15
C SER A 6 16.93 25.37 -23.94
N TRP A 7 15.75 24.79 -24.15
CA TRP A 7 14.97 24.21 -23.07
C TRP A 7 15.62 22.97 -22.47
N ARG A 8 16.22 22.14 -23.32
CA ARG A 8 16.98 20.96 -22.90
C ARG A 8 18.20 21.34 -22.06
N ILE A 9 18.98 22.32 -22.52
CA ILE A 9 20.16 22.81 -21.80
C ILE A 9 19.77 23.33 -20.42
N LEU A 10 18.74 24.19 -20.35
CA LEU A 10 18.29 24.75 -19.07
C LEU A 10 17.79 23.66 -18.11
N LYS A 11 17.06 22.65 -18.61
CA LYS A 11 16.62 21.52 -17.81
C LYS A 11 17.79 20.71 -17.26
N ASP A 12 18.79 20.41 -18.09
CA ASP A 12 19.95 19.61 -17.69
C ASP A 12 20.84 20.38 -16.70
N SER A 13 21.05 21.68 -16.91
CA SER A 13 21.77 22.55 -15.98
C SER A 13 21.08 22.63 -14.62
N LEU A 14 19.76 22.82 -14.60
CA LEU A 14 18.98 22.87 -13.35
C LEU A 14 19.05 21.55 -12.58
N VAL A 15 18.88 20.42 -13.27
CA VAL A 15 18.93 19.09 -12.65
C VAL A 15 20.33 18.79 -12.12
N THR A 16 21.38 19.18 -12.84
CA THR A 16 22.77 18.99 -12.41
C THR A 16 23.06 19.80 -11.14
N ALA A 17 22.73 21.10 -11.15
CA ALA A 17 22.91 21.95 -9.96
C ALA A 17 22.13 21.43 -8.75
N ALA A 18 20.89 20.96 -8.96
CA ALA A 18 20.09 20.36 -7.90
C ALA A 18 20.71 19.05 -7.36
N LYS A 19 21.34 18.23 -8.22
CA LYS A 19 22.02 17.01 -7.77
C LYS A 19 23.27 17.30 -6.96
N GLU A 20 24.05 18.30 -7.35
CA GLU A 20 25.28 18.70 -6.64
C GLU A 20 24.97 19.31 -5.27
N THR A 21 23.94 20.16 -5.20
CA THR A 21 23.57 20.87 -3.97
C THR A 21 22.75 20.01 -3.00
N CYS A 22 21.74 19.29 -3.50
CA CYS A 22 20.80 18.55 -2.66
C CYS A 22 21.14 17.06 -2.54
N GLY A 23 22.08 16.56 -3.36
CA GLY A 23 22.36 15.13 -3.49
C GLY A 23 21.23 14.36 -4.21
N THR A 24 21.44 13.05 -4.40
CA THR A 24 20.44 12.16 -5.00
C THR A 24 19.99 11.08 -4.04
N LYS A 25 18.66 10.89 -3.90
CA LYS A 25 18.08 9.77 -3.16
C LYS A 25 17.25 8.89 -4.08
N ARG A 26 17.55 7.59 -4.10
CA ARG A 26 16.73 6.61 -4.81
C ARG A 26 15.45 6.37 -4.03
N ILE A 27 14.33 6.85 -4.55
CA ILE A 27 13.01 6.52 -4.03
C ILE A 27 12.62 5.18 -4.65
N ASN A 28 12.64 4.09 -3.87
CA ASN A 28 12.04 2.83 -4.29
C ASN A 28 10.54 3.08 -4.52
N LYS A 29 10.10 3.06 -5.78
CA LYS A 29 8.68 3.19 -6.17
C LYS A 29 7.86 1.94 -5.82
N GLY A 30 8.50 0.85 -5.40
CA GLY A 30 7.83 -0.30 -4.82
C GLY A 30 7.14 0.12 -3.53
N LYS A 31 5.81 0.00 -3.48
CA LYS A 31 5.08 0.10 -2.21
C LYS A 31 5.76 -0.84 -1.24
N LYS A 32 6.31 -0.32 -0.13
CA LYS A 32 6.67 -1.14 1.03
C LYS A 32 5.38 -1.80 1.48
N GLN A 33 5.06 -2.96 0.93
CA GLN A 33 4.01 -3.79 1.48
C GLN A 33 4.58 -4.25 2.81
N THR A 34 3.96 -3.82 3.90
CA THR A 34 4.21 -4.37 5.23
C THR A 34 4.17 -5.89 5.14
N ALA A 35 5.10 -6.60 5.77
CA ALA A 35 5.27 -8.05 5.61
C ALA A 35 3.98 -8.85 5.86
N TRP A 36 3.10 -8.37 6.75
CA TRP A 36 1.78 -8.95 6.99
C TRP A 36 0.75 -8.78 5.85
N TRP A 37 1.06 -8.02 4.80
CA TRP A 37 0.11 -7.71 3.72
C TRP A 37 0.10 -8.80 2.64
N THR A 38 -0.81 -9.77 2.78
CA THR A 38 -0.94 -10.89 1.85
C THR A 38 -2.03 -10.69 0.78
N ASN A 39 -1.95 -11.46 -0.31
CA ASN A 39 -2.98 -11.48 -1.36
C ASN A 39 -4.36 -11.90 -0.82
N GLU A 40 -4.38 -12.76 0.20
CA GLU A 40 -5.60 -13.21 0.87
C GLU A 40 -6.30 -12.05 1.60
N ILE A 41 -5.56 -11.27 2.40
CA ILE A 41 -6.12 -10.09 3.08
C ILE A 41 -6.66 -9.09 2.06
N LYS A 42 -5.97 -8.93 0.93
CA LYS A 42 -6.44 -8.07 -0.17
C LYS A 42 -7.76 -8.59 -0.76
N ALA A 43 -7.92 -9.90 -0.94
CA ALA A 43 -9.16 -10.51 -1.42
C ALA A 43 -10.30 -10.32 -0.41
N GLU A 44 -10.06 -10.58 0.87
CA GLU A 44 -11.03 -10.42 1.95
C GLU A 44 -11.52 -8.96 2.08
N ILE A 45 -10.61 -7.99 1.95
CA ILE A 45 -10.94 -6.55 1.93
C ILE A 45 -11.75 -6.19 0.68
N LYS A 46 -11.43 -6.77 -0.48
CA LYS A 46 -12.18 -6.56 -1.73
C LYS A 46 -13.61 -7.05 -1.57
N GLU A 47 -13.81 -8.25 -0.99
CA GLU A 47 -15.14 -8.80 -0.76
C GLU A 47 -15.93 -8.00 0.28
N LYS A 48 -15.28 -7.54 1.36
CA LYS A 48 -15.89 -6.60 2.32
C LYS A 48 -16.42 -5.35 1.62
N LYS A 49 -15.63 -4.75 0.72
CA LYS A 49 -16.05 -3.57 -0.06
C LYS A 49 -17.22 -3.87 -0.99
N LYS A 50 -17.24 -5.05 -1.62
CA LYS A 50 -18.35 -5.50 -2.48
C LYS A 50 -19.64 -5.66 -1.68
N LEU A 51 -19.59 -6.31 -0.51
CA LEU A 51 -20.76 -6.45 0.37
C LEU A 51 -21.25 -5.10 0.90
N TRP A 52 -20.33 -4.18 1.22
CA TRP A 52 -20.71 -2.82 1.60
C TRP A 52 -21.47 -2.11 0.47
N LYS A 53 -20.99 -2.20 -0.78
CA LYS A 53 -21.70 -1.64 -1.94
C LYS A 53 -23.07 -2.28 -2.13
N LYS A 54 -23.19 -3.60 -1.98
CA LYS A 54 -24.47 -4.33 -2.06
C LYS A 54 -25.45 -3.86 -0.99
N TYR A 55 -24.98 -3.66 0.25
CA TYR A 55 -25.80 -3.09 1.32
C TYR A 55 -26.23 -1.65 1.01
N LEU A 56 -25.33 -0.81 0.49
CA LEU A 56 -25.70 0.56 0.12
C LEU A 56 -26.78 0.63 -0.96
N GLN A 57 -26.81 -0.33 -1.88
CA GLN A 57 -27.83 -0.42 -2.92
C GLN A 57 -29.17 -0.90 -2.37
N ASN A 58 -29.19 -2.02 -1.63
CA ASN A 58 -30.45 -2.68 -1.27
C ASN A 58 -30.96 -2.31 0.13
N LYS A 59 -30.08 -1.82 1.01
CA LYS A 59 -30.32 -1.45 2.42
C LYS A 59 -31.04 -2.51 3.26
N THR A 60 -30.93 -3.78 2.89
CA THR A 60 -31.58 -4.88 3.62
C THR A 60 -30.78 -5.30 4.85
N ARG A 61 -31.46 -5.85 5.86
CA ARG A 61 -30.82 -6.40 7.06
C ARG A 61 -29.85 -7.53 6.74
N GLU A 62 -30.22 -8.42 5.82
CA GLU A 62 -29.39 -9.54 5.39
C GLU A 62 -28.08 -9.07 4.76
N SER A 63 -28.13 -8.09 3.84
CA SER A 63 -26.93 -7.54 3.21
C SER A 63 -26.01 -6.84 4.22
N TYR A 64 -26.59 -6.22 5.25
CA TYR A 64 -25.84 -5.69 6.37
C TYR A 64 -25.17 -6.79 7.22
N ASP A 65 -25.88 -7.88 7.49
CA ASP A 65 -25.35 -9.02 8.27
C ASP A 65 -24.20 -9.71 7.53
N TYR A 66 -24.31 -9.91 6.22
CA TYR A 66 -23.20 -10.40 5.40
C TYR A 66 -21.98 -9.47 5.46
N TYR A 67 -22.18 -8.16 5.31
CA TYR A 67 -21.10 -7.18 5.45
C TYR A 67 -20.46 -7.23 6.84
N LYS A 68 -21.27 -7.32 7.90
CA LYS A 68 -20.79 -7.38 9.30
C LYS A 68 -19.93 -8.61 9.53
N LYS A 69 -20.38 -9.79 9.08
CA LYS A 69 -19.61 -11.05 9.14
C LYS A 69 -18.27 -10.90 8.42
N GLN A 70 -18.28 -10.39 7.20
CA GLN A 70 -17.06 -10.20 6.40
C GLN A 70 -16.11 -9.16 7.01
N ARG A 71 -16.65 -8.09 7.61
CA ARG A 71 -15.85 -7.07 8.31
C ARG A 71 -15.12 -7.67 9.52
N VAL A 72 -15.76 -8.56 10.27
CA VAL A 72 -15.14 -9.26 11.40
C VAL A 72 -14.02 -10.18 10.91
N ARG A 73 -14.26 -10.96 9.85
CA ARG A 73 -13.24 -11.82 9.22
C ARG A 73 -11.99 -11.05 8.82
N VAL A 74 -12.16 -9.93 8.10
CA VAL A 74 -11.04 -9.05 7.73
C VAL A 74 -10.29 -8.54 8.96
N LYS A 75 -11.00 -8.16 10.04
CA LYS A 75 -10.35 -7.65 11.26
C LYS A 75 -9.50 -8.73 11.94
N ILE A 76 -10.00 -9.97 11.98
CA ILE A 76 -9.27 -11.12 12.53
C ILE A 76 -8.03 -11.41 11.66
N ALA A 77 -8.21 -11.54 10.34
CA ALA A 77 -7.12 -11.83 9.40
C ALA A 77 -5.97 -10.80 9.50
N ILE A 78 -6.30 -9.50 9.56
CA ILE A 78 -5.31 -8.43 9.71
C ILE A 78 -4.60 -8.54 11.06
N ARG A 79 -5.32 -8.83 12.16
CA ARG A 79 -4.71 -8.97 13.48
C ARG A 79 -3.74 -10.15 13.51
N THR A 80 -4.16 -11.31 13.01
CA THR A 80 -3.32 -12.52 12.94
C THR A 80 -2.07 -12.26 12.11
N ALA A 81 -2.21 -11.70 10.91
CA ALA A 81 -1.07 -11.45 10.04
C ALA A 81 -0.08 -10.44 10.64
N LYS A 82 -0.59 -9.40 11.33
CA LYS A 82 0.27 -8.45 12.06
C LYS A 82 1.05 -9.12 13.20
N ASN A 83 0.41 -10.01 13.95
CA ASN A 83 1.07 -10.74 15.03
C ASN A 83 2.17 -11.66 14.48
N LEU A 84 1.86 -12.46 13.45
CA LEU A 84 2.83 -13.33 12.79
C LEU A 84 4.03 -12.54 12.25
N SER A 85 3.77 -11.44 11.55
CA SER A 85 4.82 -10.56 11.05
C SER A 85 5.68 -9.92 12.16
N TRP A 86 5.14 -9.76 13.38
CA TRP A 86 5.89 -9.25 14.52
C TRP A 86 6.75 -10.33 15.18
N GLU A 87 6.23 -11.55 15.28
CA GLU A 87 6.96 -12.73 15.74
C GLU A 87 8.14 -13.06 14.82
N GLU A 88 7.89 -13.14 13.50
CA GLU A 88 8.94 -13.35 12.48
C GLU A 88 10.03 -12.28 12.53
N PHE A 89 9.64 -11.02 12.76
CA PHE A 89 10.60 -9.93 12.93
C PHE A 89 11.41 -10.08 14.23
N GLY A 90 10.77 -10.53 15.31
CA GLY A 90 11.40 -10.79 16.60
C GLY A 90 12.45 -11.91 16.53
N GLU A 91 12.12 -13.03 15.91
CA GLU A 91 13.05 -14.16 15.74
C GLU A 91 14.24 -13.78 14.85
N LYS A 92 14.00 -13.06 13.75
CA LYS A 92 15.08 -12.59 12.87
C LYS A 92 16.08 -11.64 13.55
N ASN A 93 15.66 -10.93 14.59
CA ASN A 93 16.56 -10.07 15.38
C ASN A 93 17.32 -10.83 16.48
N ARG A 94 16.96 -12.08 16.80
CA ARG A 94 17.71 -12.91 17.78
C ARG A 94 18.77 -13.80 17.13
N GLU A 95 18.60 -14.14 15.86
CA GLU A 95 19.50 -15.00 15.10
C GLU A 95 20.65 -14.25 14.40
N GLY A 96 20.68 -12.91 14.47
CA GLY A 96 21.73 -12.06 13.88
C GLY A 96 22.57 -11.36 14.94
#